data_AF-A0AAU9Y636-F1
#
_entry.id   AF-A0AAU9Y636-F1
#
_cell.length_a   1.000
_cell.length_b   1.000
_cell.length_c   1.000
_cell.angle_alpha   90.00
_cell.angle_beta   90.00
_cell.angle_gamma   90.00
#
_symmetry.space_group_name_H-M   'P 1'
#
loop_
_entity.id
_entity.type
_entity.pdbx_description
1 polymer ?
#
loop_
_entity_poly.entity_id
_entity_poly.type
_entity_poly.pdbx_seq_one_letter_code
_entity_poly.pdbx_strand_id
1 'polypeptide(L)' 'SDVYSNEGNEAFKKGDFIDAVSFYTEGIKMNCNEKELKAKLYNNRAIAYSKLGNHQDSLRDAEAAIELNPTFLKAIVRG' A
#
# COMPACT_ATOMS: atom_id res chain seq x y z
N SER A 1 -5.78 4.67 -11.93
CA SER A 1 -5.06 3.59 -11.24
C SER A 1 -3.71 4.05 -10.73
N ASP A 2 -2.77 4.47 -11.59
CA ASP A 2 -1.41 4.85 -11.15
C ASP A 2 -1.27 6.22 -10.49
N VAL A 3 -2.22 7.14 -10.70
CA VAL A 3 -2.11 8.51 -10.16
C VAL A 3 -2.04 8.51 -8.63
N TYR A 4 -2.96 7.83 -7.95
CA TYR A 4 -2.97 7.74 -6.48
C TYR A 4 -1.74 6.99 -5.92
N SER A 5 -1.27 5.97 -6.64
CA SER A 5 -0.03 5.27 -6.30
C SER A 5 1.16 6.21 -6.37
N ASN A 6 1.22 7.06 -7.39
CA ASN A 6 2.32 7.98 -7.61
C ASN A 6 2.29 9.16 -6.62
N GLU A 7 1.12 9.76 -6.40
CA GLU A 7 0.93 10.82 -5.40
C GLU A 7 1.26 10.33 -3.99
N GLY A 8 0.79 9.13 -3.63
CA GLY A 8 1.14 8.51 -2.36
C GLY A 8 2.64 8.25 -2.23
N ASN A 9 3.30 7.79 -3.29
CA ASN A 9 4.75 7.59 -3.29
C ASN A 9 5.52 8.91 -3.20
N GLU A 10 5.04 9.99 -3.83
CA GLU A 10 5.63 11.31 -3.70
C GLU A 10 5.50 11.85 -2.28
N ALA A 11 4.32 11.75 -1.67
CA ALA A 11 4.10 12.11 -0.27
C ALA A 11 4.99 11.28 0.66
N PHE A 12 5.11 9.97 0.41
CA PHE A 12 5.99 9.08 1.17
C PHE A 12 7.47 9.51 1.08
N LYS A 13 7.93 9.90 -0.12
CA LYS A 13 9.30 10.42 -0.33
C LYS A 13 9.54 11.76 0.37
N LYS A 14 8.51 12.59 0.51
CA LYS A 14 8.56 13.85 1.26
C LYS A 14 8.57 13.64 2.78
N GLY A 15 8.23 12.44 3.25
CA GLY A 15 8.08 12.13 4.68
C GLY A 15 6.66 12.38 5.20
N ASP A 16 5.74 12.80 4.32
CA ASP A 16 4.34 13.04 4.64
C ASP A 16 3.56 11.72 4.61
N PHE A 17 3.84 10.85 5.58
CA PHE A 17 3.26 9.50 5.63
C PHE A 17 1.74 9.51 5.83
N ILE A 18 1.20 10.54 6.49
CA ILE A 18 -0.25 10.70 6.69
C ILE A 18 -0.95 10.94 5.34
N ASP A 19 -0.43 11.86 4.53
CA ASP A 19 -0.97 12.14 3.20
C ASP A 19 -0.77 10.94 2.27
N ALA A 20 0.38 10.26 2.36
CA ALA A 20 0.62 9.02 1.62
C ALA A 20 -0.46 7.96 1.91
N VAL A 21 -0.79 7.73 3.18
CA VAL A 21 -1.87 6.83 3.60
C VAL A 21 -3.22 7.24 3.01
N SER A 22 -3.51 8.54 2.99
CA SER A 22 -4.75 9.08 2.42
C SER A 22 -4.84 8.78 0.92
N PHE A 23 -3.80 9.10 0.14
CA PHE A 23 -3.74 8.83 -1.29
C PHE A 23 -3.88 7.34 -1.61
N TYR A 24 -3.18 6.47 -0.88
CA TYR A 24 -3.32 5.02 -1.07
C TYR A 24 -4.73 4.53 -0.73
N THR A 25 -5.36 5.10 0.29
CA THR A 25 -6.74 4.75 0.69
C THR A 25 -7.75 5.13 -0.38
N GLU A 26 -7.61 6.31 -0.97
CA GLU A 26 -8.46 6.74 -2.09
C GLU A 26 -8.23 5.87 -3.34
N GLY A 27 -6.98 5.49 -3.62
CA GLY A 27 -6.67 4.51 -4.68
C GLY A 27 -7.33 3.14 -4.45
N ILE A 28 -7.39 2.67 -3.20
CA ILE A 28 -8.06 1.41 -2.84
C ILE A 28 -9.59 1.52 -2.99
N LYS A 29 -10.17 2.66 -2.62
CA LYS A 29 -11.62 2.93 -2.69
C LYS A 29 -12.15 3.11 -4.11
N MET A 30 -11.32 3.60 -5.03
CA MET A 30 -11.69 3.86 -6.43
C MET A 30 -12.09 2.61 -7.24
N ASN A 31 -12.31 1.45 -6.59
CA ASN A 31 -12.73 0.19 -7.22
C ASN A 31 -11.87 -0.18 -8.43
N CYS A 32 -10.54 -0.11 -8.26
CA CYS A 32 -9.63 -0.72 -9.22
C CYS A 32 -9.88 -2.24 -9.24
N ASN A 33 -10.48 -2.73 -10.32
CA ASN A 33 -10.67 -4.17 -10.58
C ASN A 33 -9.34 -4.94 -10.69
N GLU A 34 -8.22 -4.23 -10.73
CA GLU A 34 -6.88 -4.79 -10.72
C GLU A 34 -6.46 -5.15 -9.28
N LYS A 35 -6.62 -6.44 -8.95
CA LYS A 35 -6.15 -7.02 -7.69
C LYS A 35 -4.67 -6.74 -7.42
N GLU A 36 -3.85 -6.72 -8.47
CA GLU A 36 -2.41 -6.46 -8.36
C GLU A 36 -2.11 -5.02 -7.93
N LEU A 37 -2.82 -4.04 -8.48
CA LEU A 37 -2.71 -2.65 -8.06
C LEU A 37 -3.21 -2.48 -6.63
N LYS A 38 -4.33 -3.13 -6.29
CA LYS A 38 -4.88 -3.08 -4.93
C LYS A 38 -3.88 -3.63 -3.91
N ALA A 39 -3.24 -4.76 -4.21
CA ALA A 39 -2.18 -5.33 -3.37
C ALA A 39 -0.97 -4.38 -3.22
N LYS A 40 -0.52 -3.72 -4.31
CA LYS A 40 0.56 -2.70 -4.26
C LYS A 40 0.18 -1.52 -3.35
N LEU A 41 -1.05 -1.02 -3.45
CA LEU A 41 -1.55 0.08 -2.62
C LEU A 41 -1.62 -0.30 -1.14
N TYR A 42 -2.15 -1.49 -0.81
CA TYR A 42 -2.14 -1.99 0.56
C TYR A 42 -0.72 -2.13 1.11
N ASN A 43 0.22 -2.68 0.31
CA ASN A 43 1.61 -2.80 0.73
C ASN A 43 2.26 -1.43 1.00
N ASN A 44 2.05 -0.44 0.12
CA ASN A 44 2.62 0.89 0.32
C ASN A 44 1.99 1.63 1.51
N ARG A 45 0.69 1.43 1.73
CA ARG A 45 0.00 1.96 2.91
C ARG A 45 0.49 1.30 4.20
N ALA A 46 0.76 0.00 4.18
CA ALA A 46 1.38 -0.71 5.30
C ALA A 46 2.74 -0.12 5.65
N ILE A 47 3.59 0.13 4.66
CA ILE A 47 4.91 0.76 4.88
C ILE A 47 4.73 2.15 5.50
N ALA A 48 3.79 2.97 5.00
CA ALA A 48 3.50 4.27 5.55
C ALA A 48 3.02 4.21 7.02
N TYR A 49 2.13 3.26 7.35
CA TYR A 49 1.73 3.02 8.73
C TYR A 49 2.88 2.57 9.62
N SER A 50 3.76 1.70 9.12
CA SER A 50 4.97 1.28 9.84
C SER A 50 5.89 2.48 10.15
N LYS A 51 6.03 3.42 9.21
CA LYS A 51 6.78 4.67 9.43
C LYS A 51 6.11 5.61 10.43
N LEU A 52 4.79 5.58 10.54
CA LEU A 52 4.02 6.30 11.56
C LEU A 52 4.03 5.62 12.93
N GLY A 53 4.66 4.44 13.07
CA GLY A 53 4.66 3.64 14.29
C GLY A 53 3.36 2.85 14.51
N ASN A 54 2.44 2.87 13.54
CA ASN A 54 1.19 2.10 13.58
C ASN A 54 1.41 0.69 13.02
N HIS A 55 2.08 -0.15 13.80
CA HIS A 55 2.40 -1.52 13.40
C HIS A 55 1.16 -2.42 13.27
N GLN A 56 0.09 -2.13 14.01
CA GLN A 56 -1.14 -2.92 13.96
C GLN A 56 -1.85 -2.77 12.61
N ASP A 57 -2.06 -1.54 12.15
CA ASP A 57 -2.68 -1.32 10.84
C ASP A 57 -1.73 -1.67 9.69
N SER A 58 -0.42 -1.51 9.88
CA SER A 58 0.57 -2.02 8.93
C SER A 58 0.45 -3.54 8.72
N LEU A 59 0.27 -4.32 9.78
CA LEU A 59 0.15 -5.77 9.66
C LEU A 59 -1.13 -6.15 8.92
N ARG A 60 -2.27 -5.54 9.28
CA ARG A 60 -3.56 -5.78 8.61
C ARG A 60 -3.50 -5.49 7.11
N ASP A 61 -2.86 -4.39 6.73
CA ASP A 61 -2.70 -4.04 5.32
C ASP A 61 -1.76 -4.99 4.58
N ALA A 62 -0.69 -5.45 5.23
CA ALA A 62 0.18 -6.47 4.67
C ALA A 62 -0.55 -7.80 4.45
N GLU A 63 -1.37 -8.24 5.41
CA GLU A 63 -2.22 -9.43 5.28
C GLU A 63 -3.21 -9.29 4.12
N ALA A 64 -3.91 -8.15 4.03
CA ALA A 64 -4.84 -7.88 2.94
C ALA A 64 -4.16 -7.87 1.56
N ALA A 65 -2.93 -7.34 1.46
CA ALA A 65 -2.15 -7.37 0.22
C ALA A 65 -1.82 -8.82 -0.22
N ILE A 66 -1.52 -9.70 0.74
CA ILE A 66 -1.22 -11.11 0.52
C ILE A 66 -2.46 -11.89 0.10
N GLU A 67 -3.61 -11.62 0.74
CA GLU A 67 -4.89 -12.24 0.35
C GLU A 67 -5.30 -11.85 -1.07
N LEU A 68 -5.04 -10.59 -1.48
CA LEU A 68 -5.36 -10.11 -2.82
C LEU A 68 -4.41 -10.65 -3.89
N ASN A 69 -3.12 -10.74 -3.57
CA ASN A 69 -2.11 -11.26 -4.48
C ASN A 69 -1.06 -12.10 -3.72
N PRO A 70 -1.29 -13.41 -3.55
CA PRO A 70 -0.35 -14.30 -2.85
C PRO A 70 0.99 -14.45 -3.58
N THR A 71 1.04 -14.07 -4.86
CA THR A 71 2.27 -14.00 -5.67
C THR A 71 3.16 -12.82 -5.31
N PHE A 72 2.65 -11.80 -4.62
CA PHE A 72 3.46 -10.66 -4.16
C PHE A 72 4.53 -11.10 -3.15
N LEU A 73 4.21 -12.04 -2.25
CA LEU A 73 5.20 -12.61 -1.34
C LEU A 73 6.23 -13.51 -2.04
N LYS A 74 5.84 -14.22 -3.12
CA LYS A 74 6.79 -14.98 -3.93
C LYS A 74 7.83 -14.07 -4.60
N ALA A 75 7.50 -12.80 -4.88
CA ALA A 75 8.46 -11.83 -5.39
C ALA A 75 9.41 -11.33 -4.29
N ILE A 76 8.92 -11.10 -3.06
CA ILE A 76 9.75 -10.60 -1.94
C ILE A 76 10.63 -11.71 -1.33
N VAL A 77 10.15 -12.96 -1.28
CA VAL A 77 10.90 -14.10 -0.70
C VAL A 77 11.92 -14.71 -1.68
N ARG A 78 11.92 -14.29 -2.96
CA ARG A 78 12.80 -14.84 -4.00
C ARG A 78 13.81 -13.84 -4.58
N GLY A 79 14.01 -12.70 -3.93
CA GLY A 79 15.03 -11.69 -4.28
C GLY A 79 16.16 -11.66 -3.26
#